data_AF-A0A7C1QVB2-F1
#
_entry.id   AF-A0A7C1QVB2-F1
#
_cell.length_a   1.000
_cell.length_b   1.000
_cell.length_c   1.000
_cell.angle_alpha   90.00
_cell.angle_beta   90.00
_cell.angle_gamma   90.00
#
_symmetry.space_group_name_H-M   'P 1'
#
loop_
_entity.id
_entity.type
_entity.pdbx_description
1 polymer ?
#
loop_
_entity_poly.entity_id
_entity_poly.type
_entity_poly.pdbx_seq_one_letter_code
_entity_poly.pdbx_strand_id
1 'polypeptide(L)'
;MKTLIVALGGNALIKFGDEGTTEEQFRNLRAPVSQIAELTKDYNIVITHGNGPQVGNLLLQQEATKAVSKRPLQILVAETQGQIGYMIESTLDEELMRIGLDKQKLFLTILTYVEVNPEDHAFLNPTKPIGPVYSVPKPGYVKTAKGYRRVVPSPVPIK
;
A
#
# COMPACT_ATOMS: atom_id res chain seq x y z
N MET A 1 -8.23 -16.86 21.53
CA MET A 1 -7.36 -16.69 20.33
C MET A 1 -6.37 -15.56 20.60
N LYS A 2 -5.11 -15.70 20.18
CA LYS A 2 -4.12 -14.61 20.23
C LYS A 2 -4.28 -13.70 19.02
N THR A 3 -3.84 -12.45 19.12
CA THR A 3 -3.83 -11.51 18.00
C THR A 3 -2.47 -11.55 17.29
N LEU A 4 -2.50 -11.64 15.96
CA LEU A 4 -1.32 -11.58 15.10
C LEU A 4 -1.44 -10.38 14.16
N ILE A 5 -0.40 -9.53 14.13
CA ILE A 5 -0.31 -8.39 13.21
C ILE A 5 0.60 -8.79 12.05
N VAL A 6 0.09 -8.73 10.82
CA VAL A 6 0.81 -9.08 9.59
C VAL A 6 0.98 -7.82 8.74
N ALA A 7 2.23 -7.41 8.54
CA ALA A 7 2.57 -6.24 7.71
C ALA A 7 2.99 -6.68 6.30
N LEU A 8 2.11 -6.46 5.32
CA LEU A 8 2.38 -6.74 3.90
C LEU A 8 3.29 -5.66 3.31
N GLY A 9 4.49 -6.07 2.90
CA GLY A 9 5.44 -5.20 2.19
C GLY A 9 5.02 -4.94 0.74
N GLY A 10 5.71 -4.01 0.07
CA GLY A 10 5.42 -3.66 -1.33
C GLY A 10 5.47 -4.85 -2.30
N ASN A 11 6.32 -5.85 -2.01
CA ASN A 11 6.43 -7.09 -2.80
C ASN A 11 5.19 -8.00 -2.73
N ALA A 12 4.28 -7.77 -1.78
CA ALA A 12 3.01 -8.48 -1.72
C ALA A 12 2.08 -8.05 -2.86
N LEU A 13 2.25 -6.83 -3.38
CA LEU A 13 1.45 -6.27 -4.47
C LEU A 13 2.26 -6.24 -5.78
N ILE A 14 3.46 -5.66 -5.77
CA ILE A 14 4.26 -5.46 -6.99
C ILE A 14 5.64 -6.06 -6.77
N LYS A 15 6.01 -7.04 -7.60
CA LYS A 15 7.34 -7.68 -7.57
C LYS A 15 8.30 -7.00 -8.53
N PHE A 16 9.58 -7.31 -8.39
CA PHE A 16 10.59 -6.83 -9.33
C PHE A 16 10.32 -7.39 -10.73
N GLY A 17 10.21 -6.49 -11.71
CA GLY A 17 9.93 -6.83 -13.11
C GLY A 17 8.45 -6.76 -13.49
N ASP A 18 7.54 -6.62 -12.53
CA ASP A 18 6.11 -6.38 -12.82
C ASP A 18 5.91 -4.96 -13.39
N GLU A 19 4.96 -4.82 -14.31
CA GLU A 19 4.49 -3.51 -14.79
C GLU A 19 3.60 -2.82 -13.74
N GLY A 20 3.04 -3.61 -12.81
CA GLY A 20 2.18 -3.14 -11.73
C GLY A 20 0.71 -3.12 -12.12
N THR A 21 0.29 -3.96 -13.07
CA THR A 21 -1.12 -4.05 -13.49
C THR A 21 -2.00 -4.54 -12.34
N THR A 22 -3.31 -4.30 -12.45
CA THR A 22 -4.27 -4.77 -11.45
C THR A 22 -4.24 -6.29 -11.35
N GLU A 23 -4.17 -6.98 -12.50
CA GLU A 23 -4.09 -8.43 -12.60
C GLU A 23 -2.84 -9.00 -11.93
N GLU A 24 -1.68 -8.37 -12.14
CA GLU A 24 -0.43 -8.76 -11.48
C GLU A 24 -0.53 -8.60 -9.97
N GLN A 25 -1.10 -7.49 -9.50
CA GLN A 25 -1.25 -7.22 -8.08
C GLN A 25 -2.19 -8.22 -7.39
N PHE A 26 -3.33 -8.57 -7.99
CA PHE A 26 -4.19 -9.64 -7.47
C PHE A 26 -3.48 -11.01 -7.47
N ARG A 27 -2.80 -11.36 -8.56
CA ARG A 27 -2.02 -12.60 -8.66
C ARG A 27 -0.96 -12.68 -7.55
N ASN A 28 -0.28 -11.58 -7.26
CA ASN A 28 0.76 -11.51 -6.24
C ASN A 28 0.21 -11.63 -4.82
N LEU A 29 -0.98 -11.07 -4.55
CA LEU A 29 -1.64 -11.14 -3.24
C LEU A 29 -2.08 -12.56 -2.85
N ARG A 30 -2.42 -13.42 -3.82
CA ARG A 30 -2.91 -14.78 -3.54
C ARG A 30 -2.01 -15.57 -2.59
N ALA A 31 -0.70 -15.54 -2.84
CA ALA A 31 0.25 -16.31 -2.03
C ALA A 31 0.25 -15.88 -0.54
N PRO A 32 0.53 -14.62 -0.17
CA PRO A 32 0.49 -14.22 1.24
C PRO A 32 -0.93 -14.28 1.84
N VAL A 33 -1.97 -13.95 1.07
CA VAL A 33 -3.35 -13.94 1.59
C VAL A 33 -3.86 -15.36 1.88
N SER A 34 -3.52 -16.35 1.06
CA SER A 34 -3.83 -17.76 1.33
C SER A 34 -3.23 -18.25 2.65
N GLN A 35 -1.99 -17.85 2.95
CA GLN A 35 -1.32 -18.15 4.22
C GLN A 35 -2.02 -17.46 5.39
N ILE A 36 -2.47 -16.22 5.20
CA ILE A 36 -3.24 -15.49 6.21
C ILE A 36 -4.58 -16.18 6.47
N ALA A 37 -5.29 -16.63 5.43
CA ALA A 37 -6.56 -17.34 5.55
C ALA A 37 -6.43 -18.58 6.46
N GLU A 38 -5.36 -19.35 6.29
CA GLU A 38 -5.02 -20.49 7.15
C GLU A 38 -4.80 -20.07 8.62
N LEU A 39 -4.04 -18.99 8.85
CA LEU A 39 -3.76 -18.48 10.19
C LEU A 39 -5.03 -17.99 10.92
N THR A 40 -6.10 -17.63 10.21
CA THR A 40 -7.36 -17.22 10.85
C THR A 40 -8.02 -18.33 11.67
N LYS A 41 -7.64 -19.59 11.45
CA LYS A 41 -8.11 -20.74 12.24
C LYS A 41 -7.73 -20.60 13.72
N ASP A 42 -6.54 -20.08 13.99
CA ASP A 42 -5.95 -20.05 15.33
C ASP A 42 -5.77 -18.63 15.90
N TYR A 43 -5.77 -17.61 15.04
CA TYR A 43 -5.45 -16.23 15.40
C TYR A 43 -6.52 -15.22 14.97
N ASN A 44 -6.67 -14.17 15.76
CA ASN A 44 -7.29 -12.93 15.30
C ASN A 44 -6.25 -12.16 14.49
N ILE A 45 -6.52 -11.85 13.23
CA ILE A 45 -5.53 -11.23 12.35
C ILE A 45 -5.81 -9.74 12.18
N VAL A 46 -4.76 -8.93 12.29
CA VAL A 46 -4.74 -7.54 11.80
C VAL A 46 -3.77 -7.47 10.64
N ILE A 47 -4.25 -7.08 9.46
CA ILE A 47 -3.42 -6.92 8.27
C ILE A 47 -3.10 -5.43 8.10
N THR A 48 -1.82 -5.10 7.96
CA THR A 48 -1.37 -3.77 7.53
C THR A 48 -0.64 -3.89 6.20
N HIS A 49 -0.52 -2.81 5.46
CA HIS A 49 0.18 -2.83 4.17
C HIS A 49 0.90 -1.50 3.89
N GLY A 50 1.94 -1.57 3.06
CA GLY A 50 2.48 -0.38 2.41
C GLY A 50 1.65 0.04 1.19
N ASN A 51 1.82 1.27 0.72
CA ASN A 51 1.14 1.79 -0.48
C ASN A 51 2.09 2.55 -1.44
N GLY A 52 3.41 2.50 -1.21
CA GLY A 52 4.38 3.39 -1.87
C GLY A 52 4.32 3.41 -3.41
N PRO A 53 4.24 2.25 -4.09
CA PRO A 53 4.00 2.22 -5.53
C PRO A 53 2.65 2.80 -5.93
N GLN A 54 1.56 2.39 -5.25
CA GLN A 54 0.18 2.77 -5.57
C GLN A 54 -0.05 4.27 -5.41
N VAL A 55 0.38 4.85 -4.28
CA VAL A 55 0.19 6.28 -4.01
C VAL A 55 1.03 7.15 -4.95
N GLY A 56 2.21 6.66 -5.34
CA GLY A 56 3.03 7.35 -6.33
C GLY A 56 2.46 7.29 -7.74
N ASN A 57 1.79 6.19 -8.11
CA ASN A 57 1.07 6.10 -9.37
C ASN A 57 -0.13 7.05 -9.39
N LEU A 58 -0.91 7.12 -8.31
CA LEU A 58 -2.00 8.10 -8.20
C LEU A 58 -1.48 9.54 -8.26
N LEU A 59 -0.34 9.83 -7.63
CA LEU A 59 0.28 11.16 -7.70
C LEU A 59 0.71 11.51 -9.13
N LEU A 60 1.33 10.55 -9.83
CA LEU A 60 1.70 10.72 -11.24
C LEU A 60 0.45 10.99 -12.12
N GLN A 61 -0.66 10.31 -11.84
CA GLN A 61 -1.94 10.55 -12.55
C GLN A 61 -2.48 11.97 -12.27
N GLN A 62 -2.37 12.49 -11.04
CA GLN A 62 -2.72 13.89 -10.75
C GLN A 62 -1.85 14.89 -11.52
N GLU A 63 -0.62 14.51 -11.87
CA GLU A 63 0.30 15.36 -12.63
C GLU A 63 0.15 15.24 -14.14
N ALA A 64 -0.50 14.16 -14.62
CA ALA A 64 -0.66 13.87 -16.04
C ALA A 64 -1.71 14.76 -16.75
N THR A 65 -2.61 15.39 -16.00
CA THR A 65 -3.64 16.28 -16.57
C THR A 65 -3.79 17.57 -15.78
N LYS A 66 -4.15 18.64 -16.48
CA LYS A 66 -4.57 19.93 -15.88
C LYS A 66 -6.08 20.17 -15.98
N ALA A 67 -6.83 19.23 -16.56
CA ALA A 67 -8.26 19.37 -16.79
C ALA A 67 -9.09 19.25 -15.50
N VAL A 68 -8.51 18.67 -14.44
CA VAL A 68 -9.15 18.53 -13.12
C VAL A 68 -8.22 19.06 -12.03
N SER A 69 -8.81 19.51 -10.92
CA SER A 69 -8.04 19.98 -9.77
C SER A 69 -7.25 18.82 -9.15
N LYS A 70 -6.00 19.10 -8.76
CA LYS A 70 -5.13 18.10 -8.14
C LYS A 70 -5.56 17.84 -6.71
N ARG A 71 -5.60 16.57 -6.33
CA ARG A 71 -5.82 16.14 -4.95
C ARG A 71 -4.49 16.08 -4.19
N PRO A 72 -4.46 16.50 -2.92
CA PRO A 72 -3.24 16.48 -2.14
C PRO A 72 -2.89 15.05 -1.70
N LEU A 73 -1.64 14.82 -1.33
CA LEU A 73 -1.09 13.48 -1.09
C LEU A 73 -1.88 12.69 -0.04
N GLN A 74 -2.37 13.33 1.02
CA GLN A 74 -3.17 12.68 2.06
C GLN A 74 -4.49 12.09 1.54
N ILE A 75 -5.11 12.71 0.52
CA ILE A 75 -6.31 12.16 -0.12
C ILE A 75 -5.93 10.95 -0.96
N LEU A 76 -4.81 11.00 -1.68
CA LEU A 76 -4.31 9.85 -2.44
C LEU A 76 -3.95 8.68 -1.52
N VAL A 77 -3.38 8.96 -0.34
CA VAL A 77 -3.14 7.92 0.68
C VAL A 77 -4.45 7.29 1.11
N ALA A 78 -5.48 8.08 1.42
CA ALA A 78 -6.81 7.55 1.77
C ALA A 78 -7.41 6.69 0.63
N GLU A 79 -7.30 7.13 -0.62
CA GLU A 79 -7.73 6.36 -1.79
C GLU A 79 -7.00 5.01 -1.88
N THR A 80 -5.69 4.98 -1.67
CA THR A 80 -4.93 3.72 -1.71
C THR A 80 -5.27 2.75 -0.57
N GLN A 81 -5.77 3.24 0.58
CA GLN A 81 -6.25 2.35 1.65
C GLN A 81 -7.49 1.59 1.19
N GLY A 82 -8.45 2.29 0.57
CA GLY A 82 -9.64 1.66 -0.01
C GLY A 82 -9.28 0.72 -1.17
N GLN A 83 -8.39 1.15 -2.06
CA GLN A 83 -7.92 0.34 -3.19
C GLN A 83 -7.29 -0.98 -2.71
N ILE A 84 -6.27 -0.90 -1.85
CA ILE A 84 -5.52 -2.10 -1.43
C ILE A 84 -6.35 -2.94 -0.46
N GLY A 85 -7.12 -2.32 0.42
CA GLY A 85 -8.04 -3.01 1.31
C GLY A 85 -9.04 -3.87 0.54
N TYR A 86 -9.71 -3.29 -0.47
CA TYR A 86 -10.59 -4.05 -1.36
C TYR A 86 -9.90 -5.25 -2.01
N MET A 87 -8.66 -5.08 -2.49
CA MET A 87 -7.91 -6.17 -3.13
C MET A 87 -7.58 -7.29 -2.15
N ILE A 88 -7.17 -6.94 -0.92
CA ILE A 88 -6.89 -7.90 0.15
C ILE A 88 -8.17 -8.63 0.54
N GLU A 89 -9.26 -7.92 0.77
CA GLU A 89 -10.56 -8.48 1.16
C GLU A 89 -11.10 -9.44 0.10
N SER A 90 -11.13 -9.02 -1.16
CA SER A 90 -11.61 -9.86 -2.27
C SER A 90 -10.79 -11.14 -2.37
N THR A 91 -9.46 -11.04 -2.24
CA THR A 91 -8.58 -12.21 -2.25
C THR A 91 -8.79 -13.07 -1.01
N LEU A 92 -8.97 -12.48 0.17
CA LEU A 92 -9.16 -13.21 1.42
C LEU A 92 -10.48 -13.97 1.42
N ASP A 93 -11.54 -13.38 0.88
CA ASP A 93 -12.85 -14.01 0.72
C ASP A 93 -12.76 -15.27 -0.16
N GLU A 94 -12.12 -15.17 -1.32
CA GLU A 94 -11.85 -16.32 -2.20
C GLU A 94 -11.07 -17.44 -1.48
N GLU A 95 -10.03 -17.06 -0.73
CA GLU A 95 -9.19 -18.00 -0.01
C GLU A 95 -9.90 -18.66 1.18
N LEU A 96 -10.77 -17.92 1.88
CA LEU A 96 -11.63 -18.43 2.95
C LEU A 96 -12.72 -19.38 2.40
N MET A 97 -13.33 -19.06 1.26
CA MET A 97 -14.27 -19.96 0.57
C MET A 97 -13.60 -21.28 0.20
N ARG A 98 -12.37 -21.24 -0.31
CA ARG A 98 -11.62 -22.45 -0.67
C ARG A 98 -11.41 -23.40 0.51
N ILE A 99 -11.30 -22.85 1.72
CA ILE A 99 -11.08 -23.64 2.96
C ILE A 99 -12.36 -23.79 3.81
N GLY A 100 -13.52 -23.38 3.28
CA GLY A 100 -14.84 -23.53 3.92
C GLY A 100 -15.08 -22.66 5.16
N LEU A 101 -14.42 -21.50 5.25
CA LEU A 101 -14.49 -20.59 6.39
C LEU A 101 -15.14 -19.24 6.08
N ASP A 102 -15.59 -19.01 4.85
CA ASP A 102 -16.22 -17.76 4.38
C ASP A 102 -17.40 -17.30 5.24
N LYS A 103 -18.23 -18.23 5.71
CA LYS A 103 -19.38 -17.89 6.57
C LYS A 103 -19.04 -17.68 8.04
N GLN A 104 -17.83 -18.02 8.45
CA GLN A 104 -17.39 -18.02 9.85
C GLN A 104 -16.49 -16.84 10.19
N LYS A 105 -15.84 -16.24 9.17
CA LYS A 105 -14.84 -15.20 9.35
C LYS A 105 -15.35 -13.91 8.72
N LEU A 106 -15.55 -12.90 9.55
CA LEU A 106 -15.87 -11.54 9.13
C LEU A 106 -14.58 -10.73 9.08
N PHE A 107 -14.49 -9.83 8.11
CA PHE A 107 -13.36 -8.92 7.93
C PHE A 107 -13.87 -7.57 7.41
N LEU A 108 -13.07 -6.53 7.64
CA LEU A 108 -13.35 -5.18 7.14
C LEU A 108 -12.07 -4.35 7.04
N THR A 109 -12.05 -3.44 6.08
CA THR A 109 -11.00 -2.47 5.85
C THR A 109 -11.38 -1.18 6.56
N ILE A 110 -10.47 -0.66 7.37
CA ILE A 110 -10.69 0.54 8.16
C ILE A 110 -9.81 1.65 7.59
N LEU A 111 -10.44 2.76 7.18
CA LEU A 111 -9.71 3.98 6.88
C LEU A 111 -8.99 4.44 8.16
N THR A 112 -7.67 4.51 8.10
CA THR A 112 -6.81 4.73 9.25
C THR A 112 -6.06 6.04 9.13
N TYR A 113 -6.08 6.82 10.20
CA TYR A 113 -5.31 8.04 10.39
C TYR A 113 -4.18 7.76 11.37
N VAL A 114 -3.03 8.37 11.14
CA VAL A 114 -1.84 8.26 12.00
C VAL A 114 -1.40 9.65 12.39
N GLU A 115 -1.23 9.88 13.68
CA GLU A 115 -0.75 11.15 14.22
C GLU A 115 0.77 11.24 14.05
N VAL A 116 1.27 12.40 13.61
CA VAL A 116 2.69 12.68 13.37
C VAL A 116 3.04 14.06 13.92
N ASN A 117 4.30 14.28 14.29
CA ASN A 117 4.75 15.60 14.75
C ASN A 117 4.78 16.57 13.56
N PRO A 118 4.03 17.69 13.56
CA PRO A 118 4.10 18.67 12.48
C PRO A 118 5.49 19.32 12.33
N GLU A 119 6.33 19.29 13.37
CA GLU A 119 7.71 19.81 13.37
C GLU A 119 8.76 18.73 13.03
N ASP A 120 8.35 17.54 12.60
CA ASP A 120 9.29 16.46 12.24
C ASP A 120 10.23 16.91 11.09
N HIS A 121 11.53 16.69 11.26
CA HIS A 121 12.56 17.02 10.27
C HIS A 121 12.33 16.36 8.90
N ALA A 122 11.57 15.26 8.83
CA ALA A 122 11.20 14.60 7.59
C ALA A 122 10.41 15.51 6.63
N PHE A 123 9.72 16.55 7.15
CA PHE A 123 9.05 17.55 6.31
C PHE A 123 10.04 18.48 5.60
N LEU A 124 11.19 18.75 6.21
CA LEU A 124 12.27 19.57 5.63
C LEU A 124 13.18 18.77 4.70
N ASN A 125 13.37 17.47 4.99
CA ASN A 125 14.18 16.57 4.18
C ASN A 125 13.42 15.29 3.80
N PRO A 126 12.61 15.32 2.73
CA PRO A 126 11.88 14.16 2.23
C PRO A 126 12.82 13.02 1.79
N THR A 127 12.65 11.82 2.34
CA THR A 127 13.51 10.66 2.03
C THR A 127 12.75 9.45 1.49
N LYS A 128 11.43 9.36 1.71
CA LYS A 128 10.66 8.16 1.40
C LYS A 128 10.29 8.11 -0.08
N PRO A 129 10.75 7.10 -0.84
CA PRO A 129 10.51 7.08 -2.27
C PRO A 129 9.15 6.46 -2.62
N ILE A 130 8.39 7.10 -3.51
CA ILE A 130 7.06 6.67 -4.00
C ILE A 130 7.01 6.60 -5.54
N GLY A 131 6.13 5.74 -6.06
CA GLY A 131 5.90 5.60 -7.51
C GLY A 131 7.04 4.94 -8.30
N PRO A 132 7.09 5.11 -9.63
CA PRO A 132 8.04 4.41 -10.49
C PRO A 132 9.49 4.91 -10.32
N VAL A 133 10.40 4.16 -10.95
CA VAL A 133 11.83 4.48 -11.01
C VAL A 133 12.18 5.03 -12.39
N TYR A 134 12.98 6.09 -12.44
CA TYR A 134 13.44 6.69 -13.68
C TYR A 134 14.96 6.57 -13.82
N SER A 135 15.44 6.31 -15.04
CA SER A 135 16.86 6.28 -15.36
C SER A 135 17.48 7.68 -15.44
N VAL A 136 16.68 8.69 -15.76
CA VAL A 136 17.09 10.08 -15.94
C VAL A 136 16.58 10.99 -14.81
N PRO A 137 17.30 12.07 -14.46
CA PRO A 137 16.83 13.05 -13.49
C PRO A 137 15.48 13.66 -13.89
N LYS A 138 14.63 13.92 -12.90
CA LYS A 138 13.40 14.69 -13.06
C LYS A 138 13.30 15.78 -11.98
N PRO A 139 12.70 16.94 -12.28
CA PRO A 139 12.46 17.97 -11.26
C PRO A 139 11.72 17.41 -10.04
N GLY A 140 12.26 17.60 -8.84
CA GLY A 140 11.67 17.09 -7.59
C GLY A 140 11.81 15.58 -7.37
N TYR A 141 12.75 14.92 -8.06
CA TYR A 141 13.13 13.53 -7.85
C TYR A 141 14.56 13.45 -7.29
N VAL A 142 14.83 12.50 -6.42
CA VAL A 142 16.14 12.27 -5.79
C VAL A 142 16.76 10.99 -6.34
N LYS A 143 18.08 10.97 -6.52
CA LYS A 143 18.83 9.79 -6.94
C LYS A 143 18.85 8.75 -5.82
N THR A 144 18.39 7.54 -6.12
CA THR A 144 18.43 6.36 -5.23
C THR A 144 19.32 5.28 -5.84
N ALA A 145 19.59 4.20 -5.10
CA ALA A 145 20.35 3.05 -5.60
C ALA A 145 19.75 2.42 -6.87
N LYS A 146 18.43 2.54 -7.07
CA LYS A 146 17.72 1.94 -8.21
C LYS A 146 17.50 2.92 -9.38
N GLY A 147 17.81 4.21 -9.19
CA GLY A 147 17.49 5.29 -10.14
C GLY A 147 16.85 6.49 -9.46
N TYR A 148 16.32 7.42 -10.24
CA TYR A 148 15.66 8.62 -9.74
C TYR A 148 14.22 8.31 -9.32
N ARG A 149 13.84 8.74 -8.11
CA ARG A 149 12.49 8.52 -7.55
C ARG A 149 11.93 9.78 -6.91
N ARG A 150 10.61 9.91 -6.94
CA ARG A 150 9.88 10.93 -6.18
C ARG A 150 10.03 10.59 -4.71
N VAL A 151 10.37 11.57 -3.89
CA VAL A 151 10.43 11.43 -2.43
C VAL A 151 9.38 12.28 -1.76
N VAL A 152 8.88 11.80 -0.63
CA VAL A 152 7.92 12.49 0.23
C VAL A 152 8.38 12.46 1.69
N PRO A 153 7.90 13.39 2.53
CA PRO A 153 8.09 13.30 3.98
C PRO A 153 7.63 11.95 4.51
N SER A 154 8.35 11.41 5.48
CA SER A 154 8.01 10.18 6.19
C SER A 154 8.30 10.36 7.68
N PRO A 155 7.53 11.23 8.35
CA PRO A 155 7.68 11.48 9.78
C PRO A 155 7.40 10.22 10.60
N VAL A 156 7.92 10.19 11.82
CA VAL A 156 7.71 9.05 12.72
C VAL A 156 6.27 9.06 13.25
N PRO A 157 5.53 7.94 13.15
CA PRO A 157 4.21 7.80 13.78
C PRO A 157 4.27 8.01 15.29
N ILE A 158 3.33 8.77 15.85
CA ILE A 158 3.19 8.99 17.29
C ILE A 158 2.01 8.17 17.84
N LYS A 159 0.93 8.08 17.08
CA LYS A 159 -0.31 7.40 17.48
C LYS A 159 -1.09 6.85 16.29
#